data_AF-A0A7K1BMD0-F1
#
_entry.id   AF-A0A7K1BMD0-F1
#
_cell.length_a   1.000
_cell.length_b   1.000
_cell.length_c   1.000
_cell.angle_alpha   90.00
_cell.angle_beta   90.00
_cell.angle_gamma   90.00
#
_symmetry.space_group_name_H-M   'P 1'
#
loop_
_entity.id
_entity.type
_entity.pdbx_description
1 polymer ?
#
loop_
_entity_poly.entity_id
_entity_poly.type
_entity_poly.pdbx_seq_one_letter_code
_entity_poly.pdbx_strand_id
1 'polypeptide(L)'
;ETIAYLKEAMPMFASFQHMISTSRIEIDGDTAKVKTICHNPMVMPMGEELIVFTCGLWYVDEMVRTADGWRISKRVEESSYMKDMPGMPVQGPKKV
;
A
#
# COMPACT_ATOMS: atom_id res chain seq x y z
N GLU A 1 -4.01 14.53 8.71
CA GLU A 1 -4.55 14.36 7.34
C GLU A 1 -4.71 12.90 6.95
N THR A 2 -3.63 12.10 6.87
CA THR A 2 -3.68 10.69 6.44
C THR A 2 -4.71 9.83 7.19
N ILE A 3 -4.77 9.92 8.52
CA ILE A 3 -5.76 9.15 9.31
C ILE A 3 -7.20 9.54 8.94
N ALA A 4 -7.47 10.82 8.68
CA ALA A 4 -8.81 11.28 8.30
C ALA A 4 -9.19 10.75 6.92
N TYR A 5 -8.28 10.85 5.95
CA TYR A 5 -8.46 10.27 4.63
C TYR A 5 -8.73 8.75 4.69
N LEU A 6 -7.95 7.99 5.46
CA LEU A 6 -8.15 6.55 5.60
C LEU A 6 -9.49 6.21 6.27
N LYS A 7 -9.94 7.00 7.25
CA LYS A 7 -11.27 6.80 7.85
C LYS A 7 -12.41 6.94 6.84
N GLU A 8 -12.23 7.78 5.83
CA GLU A 8 -13.21 7.98 4.76
C GLU A 8 -13.10 6.92 3.65
N ALA A 9 -11.87 6.53 3.27
CA ALA A 9 -11.65 5.61 2.16
C ALA A 9 -11.87 4.14 2.53
N MET A 10 -11.52 3.71 3.75
CA MET A 10 -11.53 2.30 4.14
C MET A 10 -12.92 1.62 4.28
N PRO A 11 -14.03 2.30 4.61
CA PRO A 11 -15.34 1.68 4.78
C PRO A 11 -15.90 0.92 3.56
N MET A 12 -15.40 1.18 2.35
CA MET A 12 -15.81 0.46 1.15
C MET A 12 -15.31 -1.00 1.08
N PHE A 13 -14.35 -1.36 1.93
CA PHE A 13 -13.78 -2.71 1.98
C PHE A 13 -14.33 -3.48 3.17
N ALA A 14 -14.79 -4.71 2.92
CA ALA A 14 -15.23 -5.62 3.99
C ALA A 14 -14.05 -6.20 4.78
N SER A 15 -12.90 -6.38 4.11
CA SER A 15 -11.66 -6.88 4.72
C SER A 15 -10.47 -6.56 3.81
N PHE A 16 -9.28 -6.53 4.38
CA PHE A 16 -8.03 -6.27 3.66
C PHE A 16 -6.85 -6.87 4.43
N GLN A 17 -5.82 -7.30 3.71
CA GLN A 17 -4.60 -7.82 4.31
C GLN A 17 -3.39 -7.20 3.63
N HIS A 18 -2.50 -6.58 4.40
CA HIS A 18 -1.26 -6.03 3.87
C HIS A 18 -0.12 -7.00 4.18
N MET A 19 0.28 -7.78 3.18
CA MET A 19 1.45 -8.65 3.29
C MET A 19 2.68 -7.87 2.86
N ILE A 20 3.55 -7.62 3.82
CA ILE A 20 4.82 -6.94 3.63
C ILE A 20 5.92 -7.99 3.42
N SER A 21 6.80 -7.76 2.45
CA SER A 21 7.96 -8.62 2.20
C SER A 21 9.27 -7.83 2.35
N THR A 22 10.28 -8.15 1.55
CA THR A 22 11.61 -7.55 1.64
C THR A 22 11.56 -6.04 1.48
N SER A 23 12.45 -5.38 2.21
CA SER A 23 12.62 -3.92 2.22
C SER A 23 14.06 -3.58 1.89
N ARG A 24 14.26 -2.64 0.97
CA ARG A 24 15.55 -1.97 0.76
C ARG A 24 15.55 -0.69 1.59
N ILE A 25 16.57 -0.53 2.43
CA ILE A 25 16.68 0.60 3.37
C ILE A 25 18.04 1.26 3.14
N GLU A 26 18.02 2.57 2.91
CA GLU A 26 19.20 3.42 2.82
C GLU A 26 19.15 4.44 3.95
N ILE A 27 20.02 4.30 4.95
CA ILE A 27 20.06 5.17 6.14
C ILE A 27 21.10 6.26 5.93
N ASP A 28 20.72 7.50 6.21
CA ASP A 28 21.57 8.69 6.20
C ASP A 28 21.32 9.51 7.49
N GLY A 29 22.15 9.24 8.50
CA GLY A 29 22.03 9.82 9.83
C GLY A 29 20.67 9.57 10.47
N ASP A 30 19.92 10.65 10.67
CA ASP A 30 18.57 10.65 11.23
C ASP A 30 17.46 10.56 10.17
N THR A 31 17.81 10.27 8.91
CA THR A 31 16.86 10.04 7.83
C THR A 31 17.07 8.69 7.16
N ALA A 32 16.06 8.16 6.49
CA ALA A 32 16.23 6.99 5.63
C ALA A 32 15.26 6.99 4.45
N LYS A 33 15.67 6.38 3.33
CA LYS A 33 14.80 6.05 2.21
C LYS A 33 14.51 4.55 2.23
N VAL A 34 13.24 4.17 2.14
CA VAL A 34 12.80 2.78 2.24
C VAL A 34 11.91 2.43 1.05
N LYS A 35 12.21 1.32 0.38
CA LYS A 35 11.31 0.73 -0.63
C LYS A 35 10.95 -0.69 -0.22
N THR A 36 9.67 -0.93 0.00
CA THR A 36 9.14 -2.17 0.58
C THR A 36 8.07 -2.78 -0.31
N ILE A 37 8.17 -4.09 -0.56
CA ILE A 37 7.14 -4.83 -1.31
C ILE A 37 5.86 -4.94 -0.48
N CYS A 38 4.72 -4.67 -1.10
CA CYS A 38 3.40 -4.95 -0.56
C CYS A 38 2.56 -5.78 -1.54
N HIS A 39 2.01 -6.86 -1.03
CA HIS A 39 0.93 -7.60 -1.66
C HIS A 39 -0.33 -7.44 -0.81
N ASN A 40 -1.37 -6.87 -1.40
CA ASN A 40 -2.57 -6.46 -0.67
C ASN A 40 -3.85 -7.02 -1.32
N PRO A 41 -4.30 -8.20 -0.86
CA PRO A 41 -5.67 -8.66 -1.10
C PRO A 41 -6.68 -7.77 -0.36
N MET A 42 -7.72 -7.37 -1.06
CA MET A 42 -8.83 -6.58 -0.57
C MET A 42 -10.16 -7.25 -0.93
N VAL A 43 -11.12 -7.18 -0.02
CA VAL A 43 -12.47 -7.72 -0.18
C VAL A 43 -13.46 -6.56 -0.31
N MET A 44 -14.20 -6.53 -1.41
CA MET A 44 -15.20 -5.50 -1.68
C MET A 44 -16.60 -6.13 -1.80
N PRO A 45 -17.63 -5.59 -1.12
CA PRO A 45 -19.01 -5.97 -1.37
C PRO A 45 -19.49 -5.48 -2.74
N MET A 46 -20.13 -6.36 -3.52
CA MET A 46 -20.75 -6.06 -4.81
C MET A 46 -22.17 -6.64 -4.84
N GLY A 47 -23.14 -5.85 -4.38
CA GLY A 47 -24.50 -6.35 -4.15
C GLY A 47 -24.51 -7.38 -3.02
N GLU A 48 -25.00 -8.59 -3.30
CA GLU A 48 -25.01 -9.71 -2.36
C GLU A 48 -23.70 -10.53 -2.37
N GLU A 49 -22.79 -10.26 -3.30
CA GLU A 49 -21.54 -10.99 -3.45
C GLU A 49 -20.34 -10.29 -2.77
N LEU A 50 -19.34 -11.09 -2.39
CA LEU A 50 -18.03 -10.60 -1.98
C LEU A 50 -17.02 -10.95 -3.06
N ILE A 51 -16.30 -9.95 -3.53
CA ILE A 51 -15.20 -10.12 -4.49
C ILE A 51 -13.87 -9.86 -3.82
N VAL A 52 -12.86 -10.63 -4.23
CA VAL A 52 -11.47 -10.42 -3.81
C VAL A 52 -10.70 -9.88 -4.99
N PHE A 53 -10.04 -8.74 -4.79
CA PHE A 53 -9.08 -8.20 -5.74
C PHE A 53 -7.74 -7.98 -5.05
N THR A 54 -6.68 -7.92 -5.84
CA THR A 54 -5.31 -7.88 -5.31
C THR A 54 -4.53 -6.74 -5.92
N CYS A 55 -3.91 -5.94 -5.06
CA CYS A 55 -2.89 -4.96 -5.41
C CYS A 55 -1.50 -5.53 -5.15
N GLY A 56 -0.63 -5.49 -6.16
CA GLY A 56 0.81 -5.52 -5.95
C GLY A 56 1.35 -4.10 -6.05
N LEU A 57 2.04 -3.63 -5.02
CA LEU A 57 2.60 -2.28 -4.99
C LEU A 57 3.90 -2.21 -4.19
N TRP A 58 4.61 -1.11 -4.35
CA TRP A 58 5.73 -0.74 -3.51
C TRP A 58 5.32 0.41 -2.58
N TYR A 59 5.61 0.28 -1.30
CA TYR A 59 5.69 1.45 -0.43
C TYR A 59 7.06 2.10 -0.64
N VAL A 60 7.04 3.36 -1.05
CA VAL A 60 8.23 4.21 -1.19
C VAL A 60 8.16 5.26 -0.09
N ASP A 61 8.92 5.04 0.98
CA ASP A 61 8.87 5.82 2.20
C ASP A 61 10.12 6.70 2.37
N GLU A 62 9.90 7.88 2.93
CA GLU A 62 10.92 8.69 3.58
C GLU A 62 10.71 8.58 5.09
N MET A 63 11.79 8.36 5.82
CA MET A 63 11.80 8.12 7.27
C MET A 63 12.64 9.17 7.98
N VAL A 64 12.25 9.47 9.21
CA VAL A 64 12.97 10.37 10.14
C VAL A 64 13.09 9.68 11.50
N ARG A 65 14.28 9.74 12.09
CA ARG A 65 14.53 9.28 13.46
C ARG A 65 14.16 10.41 14.43
N THR A 66 13.34 10.08 15.41
CA THR A 66 12.98 10.95 16.52
C THR A 66 13.52 10.36 17.82
N ALA A 67 13.41 11.10 18.94
CA ALA A 67 13.73 10.56 20.26
C ALA A 67 12.92 9.29 20.59
N ASP A 68 11.70 9.15 20.04
CA ASP A 68 10.81 8.00 20.21
C ASP A 68 10.98 6.93 19.11
N GLY A 69 12.06 7.01 18.33
CA GLY A 69 12.38 6.09 17.23
C GLY A 69 11.98 6.59 15.84
N TRP A 70 12.07 5.71 14.85
CA TRP A 70 11.79 6.02 13.45
C TRP A 70 10.31 6.29 13.19
N ARG A 71 10.01 7.25 12.32
CA ARG A 71 8.67 7.62 11.84
C ARG A 71 8.68 7.79 10.33
N ILE A 72 7.56 7.48 9.68
CA ILE A 72 7.33 7.76 8.26
C ILE A 72 7.02 9.26 8.14
N SER A 73 7.87 10.04 7.46
CA SER A 73 7.55 11.44 7.11
C SER A 73 6.73 11.53 5.84
N LYS A 74 6.91 10.57 4.93
CA LYS A 74 6.19 10.49 3.67
C LYS A 74 6.09 9.06 3.19
N ARG A 75 4.96 8.70 2.61
CA ARG A 75 4.70 7.43 1.95
C ARG A 75 4.07 7.68 0.59
N VAL A 76 4.60 7.02 -0.43
CA VAL A 76 4.01 6.94 -1.78
C VAL A 76 3.76 5.47 -2.11
N GLU A 77 2.59 5.18 -2.64
CA GLU A 77 2.25 3.86 -3.18
C GLU A 77 2.54 3.84 -4.68
N GLU A 78 3.50 3.00 -5.10
CA GLU A 78 3.86 2.80 -6.50
C GLU A 78 3.27 1.48 -6.98
N SER A 79 2.26 1.54 -7.86
CA SER A 79 1.58 0.36 -8.39
C SER A 79 2.52 -0.54 -9.18
N SER A 80 2.46 -1.85 -8.93
CA SER A 80 3.15 -2.90 -9.70
C SER A 80 2.16 -3.71 -10.54
N TYR A 81 1.08 -4.20 -9.95
CA TYR A 81 0.00 -4.90 -10.67
C TYR A 81 -1.33 -4.74 -9.93
N MET A 82 -2.42 -4.95 -10.67
CA MET A 82 -3.77 -5.05 -10.13
C MET A 82 -4.44 -6.28 -10.74
N LYS A 83 -5.06 -7.12 -9.91
CA LYS A 83 -5.74 -8.33 -10.35
C LYS A 83 -7.16 -8.36 -9.82
N ASP A 84 -8.10 -8.74 -10.68
CA ASP A 84 -9.52 -8.99 -10.37
C ASP A 84 -10.27 -7.77 -9.79
N MET A 85 -9.79 -6.55 -10.08
CA MET A 85 -10.47 -5.32 -9.66
C MET A 85 -11.77 -5.12 -10.44
N PRO A 86 -12.92 -4.95 -9.77
CA PRO A 86 -14.22 -4.82 -10.42
C PRO A 86 -14.27 -3.59 -11.31
N GLY A 87 -14.84 -3.74 -12.51
CA GLY A 87 -14.99 -2.65 -13.48
C GLY A 87 -13.68 -2.20 -14.15
N MET A 88 -12.55 -2.85 -13.88
CA MET A 88 -11.28 -2.59 -14.58
C MET A 88 -10.79 -3.83 -15.34
N PRO A 89 -10.31 -3.68 -16.59
CA PRO A 89 -9.56 -4.74 -17.24
C PRO A 89 -8.27 -5.02 -16.46
N VAL A 90 -7.81 -6.27 -16.46
CA VAL A 90 -6.53 -6.67 -15.85
C VAL A 90 -5.41 -5.79 -16.42
N GLN A 91 -4.88 -4.89 -15.59
CA GLN A 91 -3.72 -4.08 -15.97
C GLN A 91 -2.47 -4.88 -15.65
N GLY A 92 -1.80 -5.36 -16.71
CA GLY A 92 -0.46 -5.90 -16.61
C GLY A 92 0.52 -4.86 -16.08
N PRO A 93 1.68 -5.27 -15.57
CA PRO A 93 2.66 -4.35 -15.02
C PRO A 93 3.03 -3.29 -16.06
N LYS A 94 2.97 -2.01 -15.68
CA LYS A 94 3.56 -0.95 -16.48
C LYS A 94 5.06 -1.24 -16.55
N LYS A 95 5.57 -1.52 -17.75
CA LYS A 95 7.01 -1.62 -17.97
C LYS A 95 7.63 -0.28 -17.56
N VAL A 96 8.54 -0.33 -16.60
CA VAL A 96 9.47 0.77 -16.30
C VAL A 96 10.57 0.76 -17.35
#